data_AF-A0A1H7DJD1-F1
#
_entry.id   AF-A0A1H7DJD1-F1
#
_cell.length_a   1.000
_cell.length_b   1.000
_cell.length_c   1.000
_cell.angle_alpha   90.00
_cell.angle_beta   90.00
_cell.angle_gamma   90.00
#
_symmetry.space_group_name_H-M   'P 1'
#
loop_
_entity.id
_entity.type
_entity.pdbx_description
1 polymer ?
#
loop_
_entity_poly.entity_id
_entity_poly.type
_entity_poly.pdbx_seq_one_letter_code
_entity_poly.pdbx_strand_id
1 'polypeptide(L)'
;MPRRAVLSDEQRAALLALPDDETLLVQHWTLSRDDLAIIVRRRRPHNRLGFAIQLCALRYPGRFLRPGELIPDTPLAFVAEQLGGR
;
A
#
# COMPACT_ATOMS: atom_id res chain seq x y z
N MET A 1 -6.52 4.39 -35.80
CA MET A 1 -6.08 3.02 -35.46
C MET A 1 -6.52 2.69 -34.05
N PRO A 2 -7.17 1.55 -33.80
CA PRO A 2 -7.53 1.15 -32.44
C PRO A 2 -6.25 0.92 -31.62
N ARG A 3 -6.15 1.53 -30.43
CA ARG A 3 -5.04 1.27 -29.52
C ARG A 3 -5.19 -0.15 -28.98
N ARG A 4 -4.30 -1.05 -29.40
CA ARG A 4 -4.19 -2.38 -28.80
C ARG A 4 -3.57 -2.24 -27.42
N ALA A 5 -4.27 -2.71 -26.38
CA ALA A 5 -3.71 -2.79 -25.04
C ALA A 5 -2.48 -3.72 -25.05
N VAL A 6 -1.39 -3.30 -24.41
CA VAL A 6 -0.14 -4.08 -24.34
C VAL A 6 -0.27 -5.22 -23.34
N LEU A 7 -1.04 -5.02 -22.26
CA LEU A 7 -1.29 -6.00 -21.22
C LEU A 7 -2.73 -6.50 -21.30
N SER A 8 -2.94 -7.79 -21.02
CA SER A 8 -4.25 -8.32 -20.69
C SER A 8 -4.74 -7.76 -19.35
N ASP A 9 -6.04 -7.88 -19.07
CA ASP A 9 -6.59 -7.47 -17.78
C ASP A 9 -5.97 -8.25 -16.61
N GLU A 10 -5.68 -9.53 -16.80
CA GLU A 10 -4.99 -10.37 -15.82
C GLU A 10 -3.56 -9.89 -15.55
N GLN A 11 -2.79 -9.59 -16.62
CA GLN A 11 -1.44 -9.06 -16.48
C GLN A 11 -1.42 -7.71 -15.77
N ARG A 12 -2.40 -6.85 -16.08
CA ARG A 12 -2.56 -5.56 -15.42
C ARG A 12 -2.95 -5.72 -13.94
N ALA A 13 -3.82 -6.68 -13.63
CA ALA A 13 -4.22 -6.98 -12.26
C ALA A 13 -3.02 -7.49 -11.45
N ALA A 14 -2.21 -8.40 -12.00
CA ALA A 14 -1.00 -8.90 -11.37
C ALA A 14 0.04 -7.79 -11.15
N LEU A 15 0.26 -6.93 -12.16
CA LEU A 15 1.19 -5.80 -12.06
C LEU A 15 0.81 -4.80 -10.97
N LEU A 16 -0.49 -4.64 -10.71
CA LEU A 16 -1.04 -3.69 -9.74
C LEU A 16 -1.51 -4.38 -8.44
N ALA A 17 -1.19 -5.64 -8.24
CA ALA A 17 -1.47 -6.33 -6.99
C ALA A 17 -0.66 -5.70 -5.85
N LEU A 18 -1.25 -5.65 -4.66
CA LEU A 18 -0.51 -5.22 -3.47
C LEU A 18 0.56 -6.28 -3.15
N PRO A 19 1.78 -5.88 -2.78
CA PRO A 19 2.81 -6.83 -2.38
C PRO A 19 2.39 -7.57 -1.10
N ASP A 20 2.59 -8.87 -1.10
CA ASP A 20 2.49 -9.77 0.05
C ASP A 20 3.82 -10.45 0.39
N ASP A 21 4.86 -10.22 -0.42
CA ASP A 21 6.23 -10.65 -0.21
C ASP A 21 7.01 -9.66 0.68
N GLU A 22 7.73 -10.18 1.67
CA GLU A 22 8.48 -9.39 2.64
C GLU A 22 9.57 -8.53 1.99
N THR A 23 10.24 -9.01 0.94
CA THR A 23 11.31 -8.25 0.25
C THR A 23 10.73 -7.00 -0.40
N LEU A 24 9.60 -7.14 -1.08
CA LEU A 24 8.90 -6.01 -1.70
C LEU A 24 8.37 -5.02 -0.65
N LEU A 25 7.88 -5.53 0.48
CA LEU A 25 7.42 -4.69 1.59
C LEU A 25 8.56 -3.90 2.22
N VAL A 26 9.71 -4.52 2.50
CA VAL A 26 10.89 -3.81 3.02
C VAL A 26 11.37 -2.75 2.02
N GLN A 27 11.42 -3.10 0.73
CA GLN A 27 11.91 -2.19 -0.31
C GLN A 27 11.01 -0.99 -0.52
N HIS A 28 9.69 -1.18 -0.50
CA HIS A 28 8.75 -0.15 -0.93
C HIS A 28 7.83 0.38 0.17
N TRP A 29 7.49 -0.43 1.18
CA TRP A 29 6.47 -0.10 2.18
C TRP A 29 7.06 0.30 3.54
N THR A 30 8.40 0.41 3.66
CA THR A 30 9.04 1.00 4.82
C THR A 30 8.72 2.50 4.91
N LEU A 31 8.25 2.94 6.07
CA LEU A 31 7.88 4.31 6.38
C LEU A 31 9.11 5.10 6.82
N SER A 32 9.37 6.19 6.10
CA SER A 32 10.37 7.17 6.45
C SER A 32 9.91 8.06 7.62
N ARG A 33 10.83 8.86 8.17
CA ARG A 33 10.49 9.86 9.20
C ARG A 33 9.47 10.89 8.69
N ASP A 34 9.55 11.28 7.43
CA ASP A 34 8.63 12.24 6.82
C ASP A 34 7.23 11.63 6.65
N ASP A 35 7.15 10.36 6.28
CA ASP A 35 5.88 9.63 6.22
C ASP A 35 5.21 9.62 7.60
N LEU A 36 5.96 9.25 8.65
CA LEU A 36 5.47 9.21 10.02
C LEU A 36 5.01 10.59 10.51
N ALA A 37 5.72 11.66 10.17
CA ALA A 37 5.38 13.04 10.52
C ALA A 37 4.05 13.50 9.92
N ILE A 38 3.64 12.94 8.77
CA ILE A 38 2.34 13.20 8.15
C ILE A 38 1.27 12.24 8.69
N ILE A 39 1.60 10.96 8.88
CA ILE A 39 0.68 9.93 9.39
C ILE A 39 0.17 10.31 10.79
N VAL A 40 1.06 10.74 11.70
CA VAL A 40 0.68 11.02 13.10
C VAL A 40 -0.36 12.14 13.24
N ARG A 41 -0.46 13.02 12.24
CA ARG A 41 -1.44 14.11 12.17
C ARG A 41 -2.87 13.61 11.98
N ARG A 42 -3.07 12.34 11.59
CA ARG A 42 -4.40 11.73 11.47
C ARG A 42 -4.97 11.39 12.85
N ARG A 43 -6.25 11.73 13.04
CA ARG A 43 -6.99 11.43 14.28
C ARG A 43 -7.34 9.95 14.33
N ARG A 44 -7.11 9.29 15.47
CA ARG A 44 -7.40 7.87 15.76
C ARG A 44 -6.44 6.86 15.09
N PRO A 45 -6.12 5.73 15.75
CA PRO A 45 -5.20 4.72 15.21
C PRO A 45 -5.61 4.14 13.85
N HIS A 46 -6.88 3.79 13.65
CA HIS A 46 -7.34 3.21 12.38
C HIS A 46 -7.18 4.15 11.18
N ASN A 47 -7.34 5.47 11.36
CA ASN A 47 -7.11 6.43 10.28
C ASN A 47 -5.63 6.61 9.97
N ARG A 48 -4.74 6.43 10.97
CA ARG A 48 -3.29 6.43 10.76
C ARG A 48 -2.86 5.24 9.93
N LEU A 49 -3.34 4.04 10.29
CA LEU A 49 -3.08 2.82 9.54
C LEU A 49 -3.64 2.89 8.12
N GLY A 50 -4.92 3.25 7.96
CA GLY A 50 -5.52 3.38 6.63
C GLY A 50 -4.81 4.40 5.74
N PHE A 51 -4.38 5.53 6.31
CA PHE A 51 -3.59 6.52 5.57
C PHE A 51 -2.19 6.00 5.20
N ALA A 52 -1.53 5.26 6.09
CA ALA A 52 -0.22 4.66 5.84
C ALA A 52 -0.28 3.62 4.72
N ILE A 53 -1.27 2.71 4.74
CA ILE A 53 -1.46 1.71 3.67
C ILE A 53 -1.73 2.41 2.33
N GLN A 54 -2.56 3.46 2.33
CA GLN A 54 -2.84 4.23 1.12
C GLN A 54 -1.58 4.92 0.56
N LEU A 55 -0.72 5.44 1.43
CA LEU A 55 0.56 6.04 1.04
C LEU A 55 1.51 5.00 0.45
N CYS A 56 1.62 3.83 1.08
CA CYS A 56 2.44 2.71 0.60
C CYS A 56 1.97 2.21 -0.77
N ALA A 57 0.66 1.98 -0.96
CA ALA A 57 0.09 1.54 -2.24
C ALA A 57 0.32 2.55 -3.39
N LEU A 58 0.30 3.85 -3.06
CA LEU A 58 0.62 4.92 -4.03
C LEU A 58 2.10 4.92 -4.41
N ARG A 59 3.00 4.52 -3.51
CA ARG A 59 4.44 4.39 -3.80
C ARG A 59 4.74 3.14 -4.61
N TYR A 60 4.13 2.02 -4.24
CA TYR A 60 4.20 0.74 -4.94
C TYR A 60 2.95 -0.09 -4.59
N PRO A 61 2.21 -0.62 -5.57
CA PRO A 61 2.54 -0.70 -7.00
C PRO A 61 2.23 0.57 -7.81
N GLY A 62 1.89 1.69 -7.16
CA GLY A 62 1.68 2.97 -7.86
C GLY A 62 0.22 3.30 -8.13
N ARG A 63 -0.69 2.90 -7.23
CA ARG A 63 -2.13 3.17 -7.40
C ARG A 63 -2.85 3.47 -6.09
N PHE A 64 -4.05 4.03 -6.24
CA PHE A 64 -4.98 4.16 -5.13
C PHE A 64 -5.62 2.82 -4.76
N LEU A 65 -5.97 2.69 -3.48
CA LEU A 65 -6.82 1.60 -3.03
C LEU A 65 -8.25 1.89 -3.47
N ARG A 66 -8.98 0.83 -3.83
CA ARG A 66 -10.40 0.95 -4.16
C ARG A 66 -11.23 0.94 -2.88
N PRO A 67 -12.38 1.64 -2.84
CA PRO A 67 -13.31 1.51 -1.73
C PRO A 67 -13.70 0.03 -1.52
N GLY A 68 -13.55 -0.45 -0.28
CA GLY A 68 -13.86 -1.85 0.08
C GLY A 68 -12.81 -2.88 -0.39
N GLU A 69 -11.66 -2.45 -0.91
CA GLU A 69 -10.57 -3.35 -1.24
C GLU A 69 -10.04 -4.05 0.02
N LEU A 70 -9.94 -5.38 -0.05
CA LEU A 70 -9.36 -6.19 1.01
C LEU A 70 -7.84 -6.07 0.93
N ILE A 71 -7.23 -5.66 2.05
CA ILE A 71 -5.78 -5.58 2.19
C ILE A 71 -5.31 -6.92 2.79
N PRO A 72 -4.32 -7.60 2.20
CA PRO A 72 -3.77 -8.82 2.77
C PRO A 72 -3.16 -8.58 4.16
N ASP A 73 -3.17 -9.61 5.01
CA ASP A 73 -2.72 -9.47 6.41
C ASP A 73 -1.22 -9.14 6.51
N THR A 74 -0.39 -9.72 5.65
CA THR A 74 1.08 -9.47 5.65
C THR A 74 1.44 -7.99 5.48
N PRO A 75 1.01 -7.28 4.41
CA PRO A 75 1.23 -5.84 4.27
C PRO A 75 0.61 -5.03 5.41
N LEU A 76 -0.56 -5.45 5.91
CA LEU A 76 -1.26 -4.76 7.00
C LEU A 76 -0.45 -4.81 8.30
N ALA A 77 0.01 -5.99 8.69
CA ALA A 77 0.84 -6.22 9.86
C ALA A 77 2.17 -5.48 9.74
N PHE A 78 2.84 -5.59 8.60
CA PHE A 78 4.12 -4.92 8.32
C PHE A 78 4.06 -3.40 8.54
N VAL A 79 2.97 -2.76 8.11
CA VAL A 79 2.77 -1.32 8.32
C VAL A 79 2.33 -1.01 9.75
N ALA A 80 1.48 -1.85 10.36
CA ALA A 80 1.03 -1.66 11.74
C ALA A 80 2.18 -1.70 12.76
N GLU A 81 3.15 -2.60 12.59
CA GLU A 81 4.34 -2.70 13.43
C GLU A 81 5.17 -1.41 13.42
N GLN A 82 5.34 -0.80 12.25
CA GLN A 82 6.05 0.48 12.10
C GLN A 82 5.35 1.66 12.78
N LEU A 83 4.04 1.54 13.03
CA LEU A 83 3.24 2.53 13.74
C LEU A 83 3.18 2.27 15.26
N GLY A 84 3.86 1.23 15.75
CA GLY A 84 3.87 0.82 17.16
C GLY A 84 2.63 0.04 17.59
N GLY A 85 1.87 -0.52 16.63
CA GLY A 85 0.81 -1.48 16.93
C GLY A 85 1.42 -2.84 17.26
N ARG A 86 1.25 -3.29 18.51
CA ARG A 86 1.24 -4.71 18.87
C ARG A 86 -0.20 -5.13 19.09
#